data_AF-A0A329VUH1-F1
#
_entry.id   AF-A0A329VUH1-F1
#
_cell.length_a   1.000
_cell.length_b   1.000
_cell.length_c   1.000
_cell.angle_alpha   90.00
_cell.angle_beta   90.00
_cell.angle_gamma   90.00
#
_symmetry.space_group_name_H-M   'P 1'
#
loop_
_entity.id
_entity.type
_entity.pdbx_description
1 polymer ?
#
loop_
_entity_poly.entity_id
_entity_poly.type
_entity_poly.pdbx_seq_one_letter_code
_entity_poly.pdbx_strand_id
1 'polypeptide(L)'
;MFAVLGDIEFELITYWDGFDVTFGVNYAEHARIQGKPGLQFVGEKLDEIQISLVFHQHYCAPDVELNRLREAMRKHQALALVFGNGDYRGWFVITDVTATSEQTDSVGNIFALNASVTLLEYIGDPKKPLKPPAIKSHVLNTKALSNAIPKPSGMAKKVRDGVNYVKQAQSALQTTISAVRIAQKMKDKPTVALTRVPSLLTGLNNIAGPLGKSYPAFQSLGNSLPDAIQLTRATGQAATFVNNAQLSLSRADSRNIAAALDSVSTQLESASSTFTSISPALSKMAAQITTRTL
;
A
#
# COMPACT_ATOMS: atom_id res chain seq x y z
N MET A 1 4.48 7.28 7.43
CA MET A 1 5.35 6.08 7.35
C MET A 1 5.40 5.54 5.93
N PHE A 2 6.56 5.60 5.28
CA PHE A 2 6.70 5.28 3.85
C PHE A 2 7.56 4.05 3.56
N ALA A 3 8.48 3.69 4.46
CA ALA A 3 9.09 2.37 4.53
C ALA A 3 9.73 2.17 5.92
N VAL A 4 10.04 0.92 6.24
CA VAL A 4 10.76 0.52 7.45
C VAL A 4 11.85 -0.46 7.06
N LEU A 5 13.06 -0.25 7.58
CA LEU A 5 14.17 -1.21 7.51
C LEU A 5 14.46 -1.73 8.93
N GLY A 6 13.92 -2.90 9.26
CA GLY A 6 13.94 -3.42 10.63
C GLY A 6 13.08 -2.59 11.59
N ASP A 7 13.71 -1.79 12.44
CA ASP A 7 13.06 -0.84 13.38
C ASP A 7 13.28 0.64 12.96
N ILE A 8 13.99 0.89 11.85
CA ILE A 8 14.29 2.24 11.39
C ILE A 8 13.14 2.72 10.51
N GLU A 9 12.41 3.74 10.98
CA GLU A 9 11.29 4.33 10.26
C GLU A 9 11.79 5.43 9.31
N PHE A 10 11.38 5.34 8.05
CA PHE A 10 11.64 6.36 7.05
C PHE A 10 10.44 7.30 6.96
N GLU A 11 10.53 8.46 7.62
CA GLU A 11 9.65 9.62 7.41
C GLU A 11 10.31 10.58 6.41
N LEU A 12 10.05 10.34 5.12
CA LEU A 12 10.51 11.20 4.04
C LEU A 12 9.40 12.14 3.55
N ILE A 13 9.84 13.27 3.03
CA ILE A 13 9.04 14.29 2.34
C ILE A 13 8.51 13.65 1.04
N THR A 14 7.26 13.21 1.09
CA THR A 14 6.31 12.96 -0.02
C THR A 14 6.65 11.97 -1.17
N TYR A 15 7.89 11.52 -1.45
CA TYR A 15 8.19 10.47 -2.46
C TYR A 15 9.64 9.91 -2.37
N TRP A 16 9.94 8.77 -3.02
CA TRP A 16 11.32 8.28 -3.26
C TRP A 16 11.93 9.07 -4.43
N ASP A 17 13.12 9.65 -4.28
CA ASP A 17 13.86 10.31 -5.39
C ASP A 17 14.98 9.44 -5.99
N GLY A 18 15.06 8.16 -5.58
CA GLY A 18 16.08 7.23 -6.08
C GLY A 18 15.96 5.88 -5.39
N PHE A 19 15.13 5.00 -5.97
CA PHE A 19 14.99 3.61 -5.57
C PHE A 19 15.36 2.74 -6.78
N ASP A 20 16.60 2.26 -6.78
CA ASP A 20 17.13 1.44 -7.86
C ASP A 20 17.26 0.01 -7.37
N VAL A 21 16.74 -0.95 -8.15
CA VAL A 21 16.85 -2.38 -7.85
C VAL A 21 17.54 -3.09 -8.99
N THR A 22 18.60 -3.82 -8.66
CA THR A 22 19.35 -4.65 -9.59
C THR A 22 19.01 -6.11 -9.35
N PHE A 23 18.41 -6.74 -10.36
CA PHE A 23 18.14 -8.17 -10.41
C PHE A 23 19.10 -8.84 -11.37
N GLY A 24 19.47 -10.09 -11.11
CA GLY A 24 20.32 -10.82 -12.03
C GLY A 24 20.36 -12.32 -11.81
N VAL A 25 20.97 -13.02 -12.76
CA VAL A 25 21.19 -14.46 -12.71
C VAL A 25 22.63 -14.79 -13.12
N ASN A 26 23.15 -15.89 -12.60
CA ASN A 26 24.48 -16.40 -12.90
C ASN A 26 24.42 -17.52 -13.94
N TYR A 27 25.26 -17.38 -14.97
CA TYR A 27 25.51 -18.41 -15.95
C TYR A 27 26.99 -18.82 -15.89
N ALA A 28 27.25 -20.13 -15.90
CA ALA A 28 28.57 -20.68 -16.15
C ALA A 28 28.75 -20.90 -17.66
N GLU A 29 29.90 -20.50 -18.19
CA GLU A 29 30.25 -20.72 -19.58
C GLU A 29 31.10 -21.99 -19.72
N HIS A 30 30.68 -22.90 -20.60
CA HIS A 30 31.40 -24.12 -20.92
C HIS A 30 31.94 -24.03 -22.35
N ALA A 31 33.26 -23.86 -22.48
CA ALA A 31 33.94 -23.80 -23.77
C ALA A 31 33.77 -25.12 -24.56
N ARG A 32 33.62 -25.01 -25.88
CA ARG A 32 33.48 -26.16 -26.80
C ARG A 32 34.56 -26.08 -27.86
N ILE A 33 35.10 -27.24 -28.26
CA ILE A 33 36.08 -27.31 -29.36
C ILE A 33 35.39 -26.85 -30.66
N GLN A 34 35.95 -25.81 -31.29
CA GLN A 34 35.49 -25.23 -32.57
C GLN A 34 34.01 -24.77 -32.62
N GLY A 35 33.38 -24.53 -31.46
CA GLY A 35 32.01 -24.03 -31.38
C GLY A 35 31.89 -22.87 -30.39
N LYS A 36 30.76 -22.16 -30.42
CA LYS A 36 30.47 -21.14 -29.40
C LYS A 36 30.35 -21.80 -28.01
N PRO A 37 30.86 -21.18 -26.93
CA PRO A 37 30.65 -21.66 -25.57
C PRO A 37 29.17 -21.86 -25.26
N GLY A 38 28.83 -22.93 -24.54
CA GLY A 38 27.49 -23.14 -24.02
C GLY A 38 27.30 -22.44 -22.68
N LEU A 39 26.11 -21.93 -22.40
CA LEU A 39 25.76 -21.32 -21.11
C LEU A 39 24.93 -22.29 -20.27
N GLN A 40 25.30 -22.47 -19.01
CA GLN A 40 24.53 -23.23 -18.02
C GLN A 40 24.07 -22.30 -16.90
N PHE A 41 22.78 -22.30 -16.59
CA PHE A 41 22.24 -21.58 -15.44
C PHE A 41 22.76 -22.20 -14.14
N VAL A 42 23.32 -21.35 -13.26
CA VAL A 42 23.90 -21.76 -11.98
C VAL A 42 23.03 -21.34 -10.80
N GLY A 43 22.30 -20.25 -10.94
CA GLY A 43 21.44 -19.72 -9.88
C GLY A 43 21.14 -18.24 -10.08
N GLU A 44 20.27 -17.71 -9.23
CA GLU A 44 19.96 -16.28 -9.19
C GLU A 44 21.05 -15.51 -8.43
N LYS A 45 21.26 -14.24 -8.78
CA LYS A 45 22.08 -13.33 -7.98
C LYS A 45 21.23 -12.79 -6.85
N LEU A 46 21.88 -12.39 -5.75
CA LEU A 46 21.21 -11.64 -4.69
C LEU A 46 20.76 -10.30 -5.24
N ASP A 47 19.54 -9.91 -4.88
CA ASP A 47 19.01 -8.61 -5.27
C ASP A 47 19.76 -7.49 -4.53
N GLU A 48 20.18 -6.48 -5.28
CA GLU A 48 20.82 -5.28 -4.74
C GLU A 48 19.88 -4.09 -4.88
N ILE A 49 19.71 -3.33 -3.79
CA ILE A 49 18.84 -2.16 -3.74
C ILE A 49 19.68 -0.97 -3.29
N GLN A 50 19.69 0.09 -4.09
CA GLN A 50 20.26 1.37 -3.71
C GLN A 50 19.15 2.35 -3.36
N ILE A 51 19.30 3.00 -2.21
CA ILE A 51 18.31 3.92 -1.66
C ILE A 51 18.97 5.26 -1.34
N SER A 52 18.40 6.33 -1.90
CA SER A 52 18.73 7.71 -1.50
C SER A 52 17.75 8.22 -0.44
N LEU A 53 18.29 8.70 0.68
CA LEU A 53 17.57 9.14 1.87
C LEU A 53 17.91 10.61 2.17
N VAL A 54 16.90 11.38 2.57
CA VAL A 54 17.06 12.76 3.03
C VAL A 54 16.54 12.84 4.46
N PHE A 55 17.41 13.20 5.39
CA PHE A 55 17.10 13.42 6.79
C PHE A 55 17.09 14.91 7.10
N HIS A 56 16.05 15.37 7.78
CA HIS A 56 15.91 16.77 8.18
C HIS A 56 15.31 16.87 9.58
N GLN A 57 15.79 17.83 10.38
CA GLN A 57 15.43 17.96 11.80
C GLN A 57 13.92 18.14 12.06
N HIS A 58 13.19 18.76 11.13
CA HIS A 58 11.72 18.87 11.21
C HIS A 58 10.96 17.54 11.22
N TYR A 59 11.57 16.45 10.73
CA TYR A 59 10.91 15.14 10.61
C TYR A 59 11.57 14.06 11.48
N CYS A 60 12.88 14.14 11.70
CA CYS A 60 13.63 13.16 12.49
C CYS A 60 14.86 13.80 13.12
N ALA A 61 15.61 13.06 13.94
CA ALA A 61 16.92 13.48 14.42
C ALA A 61 18.01 12.91 13.48
N PRO A 62 18.62 13.70 12.57
CA PRO A 62 19.47 13.17 11.49
C PRO A 62 20.66 12.35 11.99
N ASP A 63 21.35 12.83 13.03
CA ASP A 63 22.50 12.15 13.64
C ASP A 63 22.14 10.79 14.26
N VAL A 64 20.94 10.69 14.86
CA VAL A 64 20.47 9.46 15.51
C VAL A 64 20.14 8.40 14.46
N GLU A 65 19.41 8.78 13.41
CA GLU A 65 19.03 7.83 12.35
C GLU A 65 20.25 7.38 11.53
N LEU A 66 21.20 8.29 11.23
CA LEU A 66 22.45 7.92 10.59
C LEU A 66 23.26 6.93 11.43
N ASN A 67 23.35 7.15 12.75
CA ASN A 67 24.06 6.23 13.63
C ASN A 67 23.35 4.86 13.72
N ARG A 68 22.02 4.82 13.70
CA ARG A 68 21.27 3.54 13.65
C ARG A 68 21.60 2.74 12.39
N LEU A 69 21.66 3.40 11.21
CA LEU A 69 22.06 2.74 9.97
C LEU A 69 23.49 2.17 10.07
N ARG A 70 24.43 2.98 10.58
CA ARG A 70 25.83 2.56 10.76
C ARG A 70 25.98 1.42 11.77
N GLU A 71 25.22 1.44 12.85
CA GLU A 71 25.22 0.36 13.84
C GLU A 71 24.67 -0.93 13.26
N ALA A 72 23.55 -0.88 12.54
CA ALA A 72 22.95 -2.07 11.95
C ALA A 72 23.86 -2.68 10.87
N MET A 73 24.54 -1.83 10.08
CA MET A 73 25.60 -2.24 9.15
C MET A 73 26.74 -2.96 9.89
N ARG A 74 27.30 -2.35 10.96
CA ARG A 74 28.42 -2.94 11.74
C ARG A 74 28.04 -4.23 12.47
N LYS A 75 26.77 -4.38 12.86
CA LYS A 75 26.25 -5.60 13.47
C LYS A 75 26.00 -6.70 12.43
N HIS A 76 26.20 -6.43 11.14
CA HIS A 76 25.88 -7.33 10.02
C HIS A 76 24.42 -7.82 10.12
N GLN A 77 23.54 -6.96 10.60
CA GLN A 77 22.18 -7.34 10.92
C GLN A 77 21.36 -7.42 9.64
N ALA A 78 20.73 -8.57 9.40
CA ALA A 78 19.68 -8.66 8.40
C ALA A 78 18.46 -7.87 8.88
N LEU A 79 18.04 -6.91 8.10
CA LEU A 79 16.90 -6.04 8.35
C LEU A 79 15.85 -6.29 7.29
N ALA A 80 14.60 -6.36 7.71
CA ALA A 80 13.50 -6.52 6.79
C ALA A 80 13.13 -5.19 6.15
N LEU A 81 13.02 -5.17 4.83
CA LEU A 81 12.54 -4.02 4.10
C LEU A 81 11.02 -4.15 3.89
N VAL A 82 10.27 -3.18 4.42
CA VAL A 82 8.82 -3.09 4.28
C VAL A 82 8.45 -1.71 3.77
N PHE A 83 7.66 -1.61 2.72
CA PHE A 83 7.14 -0.33 2.24
C PHE A 83 5.92 0.12 3.03
N GLY A 84 5.62 1.41 2.96
CA GLY A 84 4.54 2.08 3.71
C GLY A 84 3.14 1.64 3.29
N ASN A 85 3.03 1.00 2.11
CA ASN A 85 1.81 0.30 1.68
C ASN A 85 1.65 -1.11 2.30
N GLY A 86 2.64 -1.56 3.08
CA GLY A 86 2.68 -2.88 3.70
C GLY A 86 3.40 -3.96 2.88
N ASP A 87 3.94 -3.63 1.71
CA ASP A 87 4.65 -4.61 0.88
C ASP A 87 5.99 -4.99 1.54
N TYR A 88 6.09 -6.26 1.93
CA TYR A 88 7.34 -6.84 2.41
C TYR A 88 8.22 -7.27 1.23
N ARG A 89 9.45 -6.75 1.18
CA ARG A 89 10.40 -6.97 0.08
C ARG A 89 11.47 -8.01 0.36
N GLY A 90 11.56 -8.52 1.59
CA GLY A 90 12.58 -9.50 1.98
C GLY A 90 13.47 -9.00 3.11
N TRP A 91 14.51 -9.77 3.40
CA TRP A 91 15.57 -9.43 4.33
C TRP A 91 16.79 -8.91 3.56
N PHE A 92 17.39 -7.85 4.06
CA PHE A 92 18.54 -7.21 3.44
C PHE A 92 19.59 -6.89 4.50
N VAL A 93 20.86 -6.98 4.12
CA VAL A 93 21.97 -6.44 4.91
C VAL A 93 22.43 -5.14 4.29
N ILE A 94 22.81 -4.19 5.13
CA ILE A 94 23.43 -2.94 4.67
C ILE A 94 24.89 -3.26 4.34
N THR A 95 25.29 -3.03 3.09
CA THR A 95 26.67 -3.23 2.63
C THR A 95 27.46 -1.93 2.62
N ASP A 96 26.78 -0.82 2.34
CA ASP A 96 27.41 0.50 2.29
C ASP A 96 26.44 1.61 2.74
N VAL A 97 26.98 2.63 3.41
CA VAL A 97 26.28 3.86 3.79
C VAL A 97 27.20 5.04 3.52
N THR A 98 26.81 5.89 2.57
CA THR A 98 27.42 7.20 2.35
C THR A 98 26.50 8.29 2.92
N ALA A 99 27.09 9.34 3.48
CA ALA A 99 26.37 10.43 4.11
C ALA A 99 27.07 11.76 3.84
N THR A 100 26.28 12.76 3.47
CA THR A 100 26.72 14.12 3.13
C THR A 100 25.86 15.10 3.91
N SER A 101 26.48 15.86 4.82
CA SER A 101 25.79 16.92 5.57
C SER A 101 25.55 18.12 4.64
N GLU A 102 24.32 18.59 4.55
CA GLU A 102 23.97 19.77 3.75
C GLU A 102 23.96 21.04 4.58
N GLN A 103 23.42 20.97 5.80
CA GLN A 103 23.28 22.13 6.69
C GLN A 103 23.65 21.76 8.11
N THR A 104 24.43 22.63 8.75
CA THR A 104 24.82 22.51 10.14
C THR A 104 24.53 23.81 10.89
N ASP A 105 24.25 23.72 12.19
CA ASP A 105 24.16 24.88 13.07
C ASP A 105 25.54 25.52 13.26
N SER A 106 25.54 26.73 13.80
CA SER A 106 26.66 27.46 14.38
C SER A 106 27.53 26.65 15.36
N VAL A 107 26.97 25.61 15.99
CA VAL A 107 27.66 24.68 16.91
C VAL A 107 28.10 23.38 16.22
N GLY A 108 27.77 23.19 14.93
CA GLY A 108 28.16 22.01 14.14
C GLY A 108 27.17 20.83 14.20
N ASN A 109 26.00 20.99 14.84
CA ASN A 109 24.94 19.98 14.81
C ASN A 109 24.32 19.90 13.41
N ILE A 110 23.99 18.70 12.94
CA ILE A 110 23.46 18.51 11.59
C ILE A 110 21.95 18.82 11.56
N PHE A 111 21.56 19.80 10.75
CA PHE A 111 20.16 20.15 10.48
C PHE A 111 19.56 19.30 9.36
N ALA A 112 20.34 19.07 8.30
CA ALA A 112 19.93 18.35 7.09
C ALA A 112 21.09 17.52 6.52
N LEU A 113 20.78 16.31 6.07
CA LEU A 113 21.73 15.29 5.67
C LEU A 113 21.13 14.45 4.53
N ASN A 114 21.93 14.20 3.50
CA ASN A 114 21.62 13.20 2.47
C ASN A 114 22.45 11.95 2.72
N ALA A 115 21.80 10.79 2.77
CA ALA A 115 22.46 9.50 2.89
C ALA A 115 22.10 8.60 1.71
N SER A 116 23.06 7.87 1.15
CA SER A 116 22.80 6.79 0.21
C SER A 116 23.18 5.46 0.86
N VAL A 117 22.25 4.50 0.84
CA VAL A 117 22.39 3.19 1.46
C VAL A 117 22.30 2.12 0.39
N THR A 118 23.26 1.20 0.39
CA THR A 118 23.24 0.01 -0.45
C THR A 118 22.84 -1.19 0.38
N LEU A 119 21.82 -1.90 -0.08
CA LEU A 119 21.24 -3.08 0.54
C LEU A 119 21.48 -4.28 -0.36
N LEU A 120 21.91 -5.40 0.23
CA LEU A 120 22.04 -6.66 -0.48
C LEU A 120 21.12 -7.71 0.15
N GLU A 121 20.41 -8.47 -0.68
CA GLU A 121 19.47 -9.48 -0.22
C GLU A 121 20.15 -10.52 0.68
N TYR A 122 19.45 -10.88 1.75
CA TYR A 122 19.90 -11.86 2.72
C TYR A 122 18.89 -13.00 2.86
N ILE A 123 19.24 -14.16 2.30
CA ILE A 123 18.37 -15.34 2.31
C ILE A 123 18.43 -16.16 3.61
N GLY A 124 19.42 -15.91 4.47
CA GLY A 124 19.66 -16.68 5.70
C GLY A 124 20.06 -18.15 5.46
N ASP A 125 19.94 -18.98 6.50
CA ASP A 125 20.10 -20.43 6.37
C ASP A 125 18.85 -21.03 5.73
N PRO A 126 18.94 -21.71 4.57
CA PRO A 126 17.78 -22.32 3.91
C PRO A 126 17.06 -23.34 4.79
N LYS A 127 17.76 -23.97 5.75
CA LYS A 127 17.18 -24.95 6.68
C LYS A 127 16.49 -24.28 7.88
N LYS A 128 16.77 -23.00 8.13
CA LYS A 128 16.20 -22.20 9.23
C LYS A 128 15.89 -20.78 8.72
N PRO A 129 14.87 -20.63 7.85
CA PRO A 129 14.58 -19.34 7.25
C PRO A 129 14.24 -18.30 8.32
N LEU A 130 14.73 -17.07 8.13
CA LEU A 130 14.40 -15.95 9.00
C LEU A 130 12.89 -15.70 8.94
N LYS A 131 12.25 -15.71 10.11
CA LYS A 131 10.82 -15.38 10.19
C LYS A 131 10.67 -13.92 9.82
N PRO A 132 9.89 -13.56 8.77
CA PRO A 132 9.66 -12.16 8.43
C PRO A 132 9.17 -11.41 9.68
N PRO A 133 9.56 -10.13 9.86
CA PRO A 133 9.12 -9.41 11.03
C PRO A 133 7.61 -9.41 11.02
N ALA A 134 7.02 -9.52 12.22
CA ALA A 134 5.65 -9.12 12.38
C ALA A 134 5.64 -7.63 12.03
N ILE A 135 5.23 -7.29 10.80
CA ILE A 135 4.93 -5.91 10.43
C ILE A 135 4.01 -5.44 11.54
N LYS A 136 4.49 -4.50 12.36
CA LYS A 136 3.66 -3.74 13.30
C LYS A 136 2.75 -2.83 12.48
N SER A 137 2.00 -3.40 11.53
CA SER A 137 0.60 -3.07 11.47
C SER A 137 0.10 -3.19 12.91
N HIS A 138 -0.58 -2.18 13.41
CA HIS A 138 -1.43 -2.37 14.56
C HIS A 138 -2.54 -3.36 14.16
N VAL A 139 -2.17 -4.63 14.07
CA VAL A 139 -3.03 -5.78 13.87
C VAL A 139 -2.37 -6.83 14.77
N LEU A 140 -3.01 -7.07 15.91
CA LEU A 140 -2.69 -8.21 16.76
C LEU A 140 -2.40 -9.42 15.87
N ASN A 141 -1.31 -10.12 16.17
CA ASN A 141 -0.93 -11.38 15.55
C ASN A 141 -2.11 -12.37 15.58
N THR A 142 -2.91 -12.41 14.51
CA THR A 142 -4.11 -13.25 14.40
C THR A 142 -3.81 -14.68 13.95
N LYS A 143 -2.55 -15.03 13.67
CA LYS A 143 -2.18 -16.40 13.22
C LYS A 143 -1.69 -17.31 14.36
N ALA A 144 -1.13 -16.76 15.44
CA ALA A 144 -0.84 -17.56 16.63
C ALA A 144 -2.08 -17.73 17.54
N LEU A 145 -3.09 -16.88 17.36
CA LEU A 145 -4.38 -16.93 18.06
C LEU A 145 -5.53 -17.47 17.18
N SER A 146 -5.31 -17.87 15.92
CA SER A 146 -6.37 -18.42 15.07
C SER A 146 -6.85 -19.80 15.48
N ASN A 147 -6.04 -20.54 16.25
CA ASN A 147 -6.39 -21.87 16.71
C ASN A 147 -6.98 -21.88 18.14
N ALA A 148 -6.98 -20.72 18.82
CA ALA A 148 -7.47 -20.57 20.20
C ALA A 148 -8.56 -19.51 20.38
N ILE A 149 -8.84 -18.67 19.37
CA ILE A 149 -10.00 -17.75 19.41
C ILE A 149 -11.18 -18.44 18.70
N PRO A 150 -12.34 -18.59 19.36
CA PRO A 150 -13.58 -18.94 18.67
C PRO A 150 -13.82 -17.94 17.54
N LYS A 151 -14.01 -18.40 16.29
CA LYS A 151 -14.41 -17.53 15.16
C LYS A 151 -15.53 -16.59 15.66
N PRO A 152 -15.43 -15.27 15.47
CA PRO A 152 -16.47 -14.36 15.96
C PRO A 152 -17.82 -14.85 15.43
N SER A 153 -18.74 -15.10 16.34
CA SER A 153 -20.09 -15.58 16.06
C SER A 153 -21.07 -14.44 16.28
N GLY A 154 -22.16 -14.42 15.52
CA GLY A 154 -23.20 -13.38 15.67
C GLY A 154 -22.72 -12.00 15.25
N MET A 155 -22.87 -11.01 16.15
CA MET A 155 -22.73 -9.57 15.87
C MET A 155 -21.31 -9.19 15.41
N ALA A 156 -20.28 -9.68 16.11
CA ALA A 156 -18.88 -9.37 15.80
C ALA A 156 -18.45 -9.82 14.38
N LYS A 157 -19.05 -10.90 13.86
CA LYS A 157 -18.83 -11.34 12.47
C LYS A 157 -19.40 -10.33 11.48
N LYS A 158 -20.62 -9.85 11.71
CA LYS A 158 -21.28 -8.88 10.83
C LYS A 158 -20.57 -7.54 10.81
N VAL A 159 -20.07 -7.06 11.97
CA VAL A 159 -19.25 -5.85 12.03
C VAL A 159 -17.96 -6.05 11.23
N ARG A 160 -17.28 -7.20 11.39
CA ARG A 160 -16.04 -7.50 10.64
C ARG A 160 -16.28 -7.56 9.14
N ASP A 161 -17.32 -8.28 8.72
CA ASP A 161 -17.67 -8.43 7.31
C ASP A 161 -18.03 -7.07 6.70
N GLY A 162 -18.86 -6.27 7.38
CA GLY A 162 -19.22 -4.91 6.95
C GLY A 162 -18.01 -3.99 6.80
N VAL A 163 -17.10 -3.96 7.78
CA VAL A 163 -15.87 -3.16 7.73
C VAL A 163 -14.96 -3.62 6.59
N ASN A 164 -14.81 -4.92 6.38
CA ASN A 164 -13.99 -5.47 5.30
C ASN A 164 -14.54 -5.10 3.92
N TYR A 165 -15.86 -5.21 3.72
CA TYR A 165 -16.50 -4.82 2.47
C TYR A 165 -16.32 -3.33 2.15
N VAL A 166 -16.42 -2.45 3.16
CA VAL A 166 -16.17 -1.01 2.95
C VAL A 166 -14.71 -0.73 2.62
N LYS A 167 -13.75 -1.36 3.31
CA LYS A 167 -12.32 -1.22 2.99
C LYS A 167 -12.00 -1.69 1.57
N GLN A 168 -12.61 -2.79 1.14
CA GLN A 168 -12.48 -3.29 -0.23
C GLN A 168 -13.02 -2.29 -1.26
N ALA A 169 -14.21 -1.72 -1.00
CA ALA A 169 -14.79 -0.68 -1.85
C ALA A 169 -13.92 0.59 -1.91
N GLN A 170 -13.35 1.01 -0.77
CA GLN A 170 -12.48 2.19 -0.69
C GLN A 170 -11.18 2.01 -1.50
N SER A 171 -10.55 0.83 -1.44
CA SER A 171 -9.36 0.52 -2.23
C SER A 171 -9.67 0.51 -3.74
N ALA A 172 -10.77 -0.12 -4.13
CA ALA A 172 -11.25 -0.12 -5.52
C ALA A 172 -11.59 1.30 -6.00
N LEU A 173 -12.14 2.14 -5.13
CA LEU A 173 -12.47 3.54 -5.43
C LEU A 173 -11.23 4.36 -5.75
N GLN A 174 -10.18 4.31 -4.93
CA GLN A 174 -8.94 5.06 -5.17
C GLN A 174 -8.26 4.66 -6.47
N THR A 175 -8.26 3.35 -6.77
CA THR A 175 -7.74 2.82 -8.03
C THR A 175 -8.56 3.35 -9.22
N THR A 176 -9.89 3.36 -9.10
CA THR A 176 -10.79 3.82 -10.16
C THR A 176 -10.72 5.33 -10.38
N ILE A 177 -10.61 6.15 -9.32
CA ILE A 177 -10.39 7.60 -9.43
C ILE A 177 -9.12 7.90 -10.23
N SER A 178 -8.04 7.17 -9.95
CA SER A 178 -6.76 7.33 -10.67
C SER A 178 -6.92 6.98 -12.15
N ALA A 179 -7.62 5.89 -12.46
CA ALA A 179 -7.91 5.48 -13.83
C ALA A 179 -8.80 6.49 -14.58
N VAL A 180 -9.82 7.06 -13.91
CA VAL A 180 -10.68 8.10 -14.48
C VAL A 180 -9.88 9.37 -14.79
N ARG A 181 -8.97 9.79 -13.89
CA ARG A 181 -8.10 10.95 -14.12
C ARG A 181 -7.18 10.75 -15.32
N ILE A 182 -6.67 9.52 -15.52
CA ILE A 182 -5.90 9.18 -16.72
C ILE A 182 -6.78 9.26 -17.98
N ALA A 183 -8.01 8.76 -17.93
CA ALA A 183 -8.95 8.86 -19.04
C ALA A 183 -9.36 10.31 -19.35
N GLN A 184 -9.54 11.16 -18.33
CA GLN A 184 -9.82 12.59 -18.49
C GLN A 184 -8.67 13.35 -19.18
N LYS A 185 -7.42 12.97 -18.95
CA LYS A 185 -6.27 13.52 -19.70
C LYS A 185 -6.28 13.18 -21.19
N MET A 186 -7.16 12.27 -21.63
CA MET A 186 -7.35 11.89 -23.03
C MET A 186 -8.57 12.57 -23.66
N LYS A 187 -9.06 13.68 -23.08
CA LYS A 187 -10.24 14.44 -23.55
C LYS A 187 -10.18 14.81 -25.03
N ASP A 188 -8.98 15.11 -25.54
CA ASP A 188 -8.75 15.48 -26.94
C ASP A 188 -8.75 14.29 -27.91
N LYS A 189 -8.85 13.05 -27.40
CA LYS A 189 -8.85 11.80 -28.18
C LYS A 189 -10.02 10.90 -27.74
N PRO A 190 -11.27 11.23 -28.11
CA PRO A 190 -12.47 10.53 -27.63
C PRO A 190 -12.49 9.04 -27.97
N THR A 191 -11.92 8.64 -29.11
CA THR A 191 -11.80 7.21 -29.50
C THR A 191 -10.86 6.43 -28.56
N VAL A 192 -9.77 7.04 -28.11
CA VAL A 192 -8.83 6.42 -27.16
C VAL A 192 -9.46 6.35 -25.77
N ALA A 193 -10.16 7.41 -25.34
CA ALA A 193 -10.87 7.43 -24.07
C ALA A 193 -11.96 6.33 -24.00
N LEU A 194 -12.67 6.08 -25.10
CA LEU A 194 -13.67 5.01 -25.17
C LEU A 194 -13.08 3.61 -24.94
N THR A 195 -11.84 3.35 -25.36
CA THR A 195 -11.19 2.05 -25.09
C THR A 195 -10.96 1.79 -23.60
N ARG A 196 -11.00 2.83 -22.76
CA ARG A 196 -10.86 2.73 -21.30
C ARG A 196 -12.18 2.48 -20.57
N VAL A 197 -13.31 2.74 -21.23
CA VAL A 197 -14.65 2.59 -20.65
C VAL A 197 -14.89 1.19 -20.06
N PRO A 198 -14.57 0.07 -20.74
CA PRO A 198 -14.80 -1.26 -20.17
C PRO A 198 -14.03 -1.47 -18.86
N SER A 199 -12.76 -1.07 -18.80
CA SER A 199 -11.93 -1.20 -17.59
C SER A 199 -12.44 -0.31 -16.46
N LEU A 200 -12.91 0.90 -16.77
CA LEU A 200 -13.53 1.79 -15.79
C LEU A 200 -14.85 1.22 -15.25
N LEU A 201 -15.69 0.62 -16.11
CA LEU A 201 -16.90 -0.10 -15.68
C LEU A 201 -16.57 -1.28 -14.77
N THR A 202 -15.51 -2.04 -15.05
CA THR A 202 -15.00 -3.09 -14.15
C THR A 202 -14.56 -2.50 -12.80
N GLY A 203 -13.84 -1.37 -12.81
CA GLY A 203 -13.43 -0.65 -11.59
C GLY A 203 -14.65 -0.24 -10.75
N LEU A 204 -15.66 0.35 -11.38
CA LEU A 204 -16.92 0.72 -10.71
C LEU A 204 -17.67 -0.49 -10.13
N ASN A 205 -17.69 -1.61 -10.85
CA ASN A 205 -18.29 -2.86 -10.34
C ASN A 205 -17.55 -3.41 -9.11
N ASN A 206 -16.22 -3.28 -9.08
CA ASN A 206 -15.40 -3.68 -7.94
C ASN A 206 -15.64 -2.81 -6.69
N ILE A 207 -16.26 -1.63 -6.85
CA ILE A 207 -16.72 -0.78 -5.75
C ILE A 207 -18.16 -1.14 -5.36
N ALA A 208 -19.06 -1.28 -6.34
CA ALA A 208 -20.48 -1.55 -6.13
C ALA A 208 -20.74 -2.90 -5.44
N GLY A 209 -20.02 -3.95 -5.84
CA GLY A 209 -20.19 -5.30 -5.29
C GLY A 209 -19.98 -5.38 -3.77
N PRO A 210 -18.83 -4.92 -3.25
CA PRO A 210 -18.62 -4.85 -1.81
C PRO A 210 -19.59 -3.90 -1.09
N LEU A 211 -19.94 -2.74 -1.68
CA LEU A 211 -20.91 -1.83 -1.05
C LEU A 211 -22.28 -2.48 -0.86
N GLY A 212 -22.76 -3.20 -1.87
CA GLY A 212 -24.02 -3.96 -1.80
C GLY A 212 -24.01 -5.02 -0.70
N LYS A 213 -22.84 -5.57 -0.35
CA LYS A 213 -22.67 -6.53 0.77
C LYS A 213 -22.49 -5.85 2.13
N SER A 214 -21.93 -4.64 2.17
CA SER A 214 -21.76 -3.88 3.41
C SER A 214 -23.08 -3.35 3.98
N TYR A 215 -24.02 -2.99 3.12
CA TYR A 215 -25.32 -2.43 3.51
C TYR A 215 -26.12 -3.36 4.44
N PRO A 216 -26.43 -4.62 4.06
CA PRO A 216 -27.17 -5.54 4.94
C PRO A 216 -26.37 -5.90 6.21
N ALA A 217 -25.03 -5.88 6.14
CA ALA A 217 -24.18 -6.12 7.30
C ALA A 217 -24.39 -5.04 8.37
N PHE A 218 -24.33 -3.75 8.00
CA PHE A 218 -24.56 -2.63 8.94
C PHE A 218 -26.03 -2.42 9.31
N GLN A 219 -26.97 -2.67 8.38
CA GLN A 219 -28.39 -2.55 8.67
C GLN A 219 -28.80 -3.47 9.83
N SER A 220 -28.29 -4.70 9.83
CA SER A 220 -28.58 -5.66 10.90
C SER A 220 -27.94 -5.32 12.26
N LEU A 221 -27.10 -4.29 12.31
CA LEU A 221 -26.41 -3.80 13.51
C LEU A 221 -27.04 -2.52 14.07
N GLY A 222 -27.93 -1.85 13.33
CA GLY A 222 -28.50 -0.55 13.70
C GLY A 222 -29.25 -0.53 15.03
N ASN A 223 -29.81 -1.67 15.46
CA ASN A 223 -30.53 -1.79 16.73
C ASN A 223 -29.61 -1.88 17.95
N SER A 224 -28.34 -2.26 17.76
CA SER A 224 -27.39 -2.51 18.85
C SER A 224 -26.20 -1.55 18.84
N LEU A 225 -25.91 -0.95 17.68
CA LEU A 225 -24.81 -0.03 17.47
C LEU A 225 -25.33 1.20 16.73
N PRO A 226 -25.60 2.32 17.44
CA PRO A 226 -26.06 3.57 16.81
C PRO A 226 -25.13 4.06 15.70
N ASP A 227 -23.82 3.82 15.84
CA ASP A 227 -22.80 4.14 14.83
C ASP A 227 -23.01 3.35 13.51
N ALA A 228 -23.68 2.19 13.55
CA ALA A 228 -24.00 1.40 12.36
C ALA A 228 -25.03 2.09 11.45
N ILE A 229 -25.88 2.94 12.01
CA ILE A 229 -26.92 3.67 11.26
C ILE A 229 -26.24 4.68 10.32
N GLN A 230 -25.23 5.39 10.81
CA GLN A 230 -24.45 6.33 10.00
C GLN A 230 -23.70 5.60 8.88
N LEU A 231 -23.12 4.43 9.18
CA LEU A 231 -22.45 3.59 8.18
C LEU A 231 -23.40 3.06 7.13
N THR A 232 -24.60 2.62 7.53
CA THR A 232 -25.64 2.14 6.60
C THR A 232 -26.08 3.25 5.65
N ARG A 233 -26.27 4.48 6.17
CA ARG A 233 -26.64 5.64 5.35
C ARG A 233 -25.53 6.02 4.37
N ALA A 234 -24.30 6.13 4.87
CA ALA A 234 -23.15 6.54 4.07
C ALA A 234 -22.79 5.50 2.99
N THR A 235 -22.84 4.20 3.31
CA THR A 235 -22.64 3.13 2.31
C THR A 235 -23.73 3.15 1.24
N GLY A 236 -24.98 3.42 1.61
CA GLY A 236 -26.07 3.64 0.65
C GLY A 236 -25.86 4.86 -0.24
N GLN A 237 -25.41 5.99 0.32
CA GLN A 237 -25.07 7.19 -0.46
C GLN A 237 -23.90 6.95 -1.42
N ALA A 238 -22.83 6.31 -0.95
CA ALA A 238 -21.70 5.92 -1.78
C ALA A 238 -22.11 4.98 -2.92
N ALA A 239 -22.98 4.01 -2.65
CA ALA A 239 -23.52 3.11 -3.68
C ALA A 239 -24.32 3.89 -4.74
N THR A 240 -25.11 4.89 -4.35
CA THR A 240 -25.82 5.76 -5.29
C THR A 240 -24.86 6.54 -6.19
N PHE A 241 -23.79 7.11 -5.64
CA PHE A 241 -22.77 7.79 -6.44
C PHE A 241 -22.10 6.85 -7.44
N VAL A 242 -21.75 5.64 -7.02
CA VAL A 242 -21.15 4.63 -7.90
C VAL A 242 -22.12 4.18 -9.01
N ASN A 243 -23.41 3.99 -8.68
CA ASN A 243 -24.44 3.66 -9.67
C ASN A 243 -24.64 4.80 -10.69
N ASN A 244 -24.64 6.05 -10.24
CA ASN A 244 -24.71 7.21 -11.13
C ASN A 244 -23.50 7.27 -12.06
N ALA A 245 -22.29 7.00 -11.55
CA ALA A 245 -21.08 6.90 -12.37
C ALA A 245 -21.19 5.78 -13.42
N GLN A 246 -21.72 4.60 -13.05
CA GLN A 246 -21.95 3.51 -14.00
C GLN A 246 -22.95 3.88 -15.09
N LEU A 247 -24.03 4.57 -14.74
CA LEU A 247 -25.03 5.03 -15.70
C LEU A 247 -24.46 6.08 -16.67
N SER A 248 -23.68 7.05 -16.17
CA SER A 248 -22.99 8.03 -17.01
C SER A 248 -22.03 7.36 -17.99
N LEU A 249 -21.29 6.34 -17.53
CA LEU A 249 -20.27 5.67 -18.32
C LEU A 249 -20.83 4.62 -19.30
N SER A 250 -21.91 3.92 -18.93
CA SER A 250 -22.56 2.93 -19.80
C SER A 250 -23.27 3.55 -21.02
N ARG A 251 -23.65 4.82 -20.93
CA ARG A 251 -24.24 5.61 -22.02
C ARG A 251 -23.19 6.45 -22.77
N ALA A 252 -21.91 6.27 -22.45
CA ALA A 252 -20.85 7.07 -23.03
C ALA A 252 -20.57 6.63 -24.48
N ASP A 253 -20.48 7.61 -25.36
CA ASP A 253 -20.12 7.47 -26.76
C ASP A 253 -19.04 8.49 -27.14
N SER A 254 -18.62 8.50 -28.41
CA SER A 254 -17.54 9.36 -28.89
C SER A 254 -17.87 10.85 -28.81
N ARG A 255 -19.14 11.22 -28.64
CA ARG A 255 -19.62 12.60 -28.59
C ARG A 255 -19.71 13.13 -27.16
N ASN A 256 -19.95 12.25 -26.19
CA ASN A 256 -20.20 12.65 -24.80
C ASN A 256 -19.20 12.09 -23.76
N ILE A 257 -18.22 11.25 -24.18
CA ILE A 257 -17.27 10.58 -23.27
C ILE A 257 -16.54 11.55 -22.34
N ALA A 258 -16.16 12.74 -22.81
CA ALA A 258 -15.52 13.75 -21.98
C ALA A 258 -16.42 14.20 -20.81
N ALA A 259 -17.67 14.53 -21.11
CA ALA A 259 -18.65 14.92 -20.11
C ALA A 259 -19.04 13.75 -19.18
N ALA A 260 -19.08 12.53 -19.72
CA ALA A 260 -19.31 11.31 -18.94
C ALA A 260 -18.18 11.07 -17.95
N LEU A 261 -16.92 11.23 -18.35
CA LEU A 261 -15.75 11.11 -17.48
C LEU A 261 -15.70 12.20 -16.40
N ASP A 262 -16.06 13.44 -16.74
CA ASP A 262 -16.17 14.53 -15.78
C ASP A 262 -17.28 14.24 -14.74
N SER A 263 -18.44 13.76 -15.19
CA SER A 263 -19.53 13.29 -14.32
C SER A 263 -19.07 12.16 -13.39
N VAL A 264 -18.42 11.13 -13.94
CA VAL A 264 -17.87 10.00 -13.16
C VAL A 264 -16.88 10.49 -12.11
N SER A 265 -15.98 11.41 -12.47
CA SER A 265 -15.01 11.98 -11.53
C SER A 265 -15.70 12.64 -10.33
N THR A 266 -16.69 13.50 -10.58
CA THR A 266 -17.46 14.17 -9.51
C THR A 266 -18.21 13.17 -8.62
N GLN A 267 -18.80 12.12 -9.20
CA GLN A 267 -19.49 11.08 -8.43
C GLN A 267 -18.51 10.29 -7.55
N LEU A 268 -17.33 9.93 -8.07
CA LEU A 268 -16.33 9.20 -7.31
C LEU A 268 -15.66 10.05 -6.22
N GLU A 269 -15.48 11.34 -6.45
CA GLU A 269 -15.03 12.29 -5.41
C GLU A 269 -16.07 12.42 -4.29
N SER A 270 -17.36 12.46 -4.65
CA SER A 270 -18.47 12.46 -3.67
C SER A 270 -18.56 11.15 -2.87
N ALA A 271 -18.30 10.01 -3.52
CA ALA A 271 -18.16 8.73 -2.83
C ALA A 271 -16.94 8.73 -1.89
N SER A 272 -15.81 9.30 -2.34
CA SER A 272 -14.58 9.38 -1.55
C SER A 272 -14.77 10.25 -0.31
N SER A 273 -15.41 11.41 -0.42
CA SER A 273 -15.70 12.28 0.72
C SER A 273 -16.62 11.59 1.73
N THR A 274 -17.59 10.81 1.24
CA THR A 274 -18.46 9.98 2.07
C THR A 274 -17.68 8.89 2.82
N PHE A 275 -16.69 8.24 2.19
CA PHE A 275 -15.82 7.29 2.89
C PHE A 275 -14.92 7.96 3.94
N THR A 276 -14.37 9.14 3.62
CA THR A 276 -13.54 9.90 4.55
C THR A 276 -14.32 10.31 5.79
N SER A 277 -15.59 10.73 5.64
CA SER A 277 -16.42 11.14 6.78
C SER A 277 -16.78 9.98 7.72
N ILE A 278 -16.86 8.74 7.21
CA ILE A 278 -17.17 7.56 8.02
C ILE A 278 -15.96 6.78 8.52
N SER A 279 -14.76 7.15 8.11
CA SER A 279 -13.51 6.51 8.56
C SER A 279 -13.38 6.41 10.09
N PRO A 280 -13.73 7.46 10.88
CA PRO A 280 -13.69 7.37 12.34
C PRO A 280 -14.66 6.32 12.91
N ALA A 281 -15.89 6.25 12.37
CA ALA A 281 -16.91 5.29 12.80
C ALA A 281 -16.53 3.84 12.46
N LEU A 282 -15.97 3.61 11.27
CA LEU A 282 -15.43 2.31 10.86
C LEU A 282 -14.28 1.87 11.77
N SER A 283 -13.37 2.79 12.11
CA SER A 283 -12.22 2.52 12.97
C SER A 283 -12.68 2.18 14.40
N LYS A 284 -13.66 2.91 14.93
CA LYS A 284 -14.28 2.64 16.23
C LYS A 284 -14.95 1.25 16.27
N MET A 285 -15.70 0.88 15.23
CA MET A 285 -16.30 -0.45 15.12
C MET A 285 -15.26 -1.58 15.03
N ALA A 286 -14.19 -1.37 14.25
CA ALA A 286 -13.09 -2.32 14.16
C ALA A 286 -12.37 -2.49 15.52
N ALA A 287 -12.20 -1.38 16.25
CA ALA A 287 -11.64 -1.40 17.59
C ALA A 287 -12.55 -2.17 18.56
N GLN A 288 -13.87 -1.98 18.52
CA GLN A 288 -14.82 -2.70 19.38
C GLN A 288 -14.79 -4.23 19.18
N ILE A 289 -14.57 -4.71 17.96
CA ILE A 289 -14.31 -6.15 17.70
C ILE A 289 -13.01 -6.59 18.39
N THR A 290 -11.97 -5.76 18.30
CA THR A 290 -10.63 -6.08 18.79
C THR A 290 -10.58 -6.08 20.32
N THR A 291 -11.32 -5.18 20.96
CA THR A 291 -11.48 -5.08 22.43
C THR A 291 -12.56 -6.02 22.99
N ARG A 292 -13.26 -6.80 22.14
CA ARG A 292 -14.36 -7.70 22.52
C ARG A 292 -15.50 -7.01 23.28
N THR A 293 -15.79 -5.77 22.92
CA THR A 293 -16.84 -4.95 23.56
C THR A 293 -18.18 -5.01 22.80
N LEU A 294 -18.39 -6.07 22.01
CA LEU A 294 -19.57 -6.32 21.15
C LEU A 294 -20.27 -7.60 21.56
#